data_AF-A0A9D9V7C3-F1
#
_entry.id   AF-A0A9D9V7C3-F1
#
_cell.length_a   1.000
_cell.length_b   1.000
_cell.length_c   1.000
_cell.angle_alpha   90.00
_cell.angle_beta   90.00
_cell.angle_gamma   90.00
#
_symmetry.space_group_name_H-M   'P 1'
#
loop_
_entity.id
_entity.type
_entity.pdbx_description
1 polymer ?
#
loop_
_entity_poly.entity_id
_entity_poly.type
_entity_poly.pdbx_seq_one_letter_code
_entity_poly.pdbx_strand_id
1 'polypeptide(L)'
;MFNLTYSKKRRLLLILVFGLIAVLFARGLQLHLAKKITDRIKFHAIPVAISELYHHHPHDYTGIIAVERPFQSLADTETLIKNAILQDVTANHENYYWVADDKGFNDYVIASFYLFGPHLKSMYYMWFVILLTSVIFFLSSFHKQTGALGFLCLILLSMHVAVSTLALASVYSLDSIAWRDALSSVSLYETRFLDVLALISVFHMLFFVSGKKSFLWLRDGVPLLGQIGIFIFLYHSRSSLGWELMAVFIYCLCNLLSKKRKSTFTNNSKSPIIVATALCSGLFLLNGYKHMTYNPLYFSEMGHRTFWHNALMGLASDSTLANEYHVDFGDFNVAQSVINFSKKSNLCTPDIMDQEPQKLLNSLGNWGTVNWINYENCAKKLFFEIATKNKLAVIRLYAITKPLSSLTVVRMAMRKTSDPILERIRSKYGMKWSPFNMINVGFLLVIFSLSFEALHRMRKRYLQMTIIVLIASFIPSVAFYPDILTEGGLITILPMTLYVGFSFVIYGMHRTARYTQYDRLLRKNECLDNDKQDDSSCSV
;
A
#
# COMPACT_ATOMS: atom_id res chain seq x y z
N MET A 1 10.81 33.72 0.86
CA MET A 1 10.41 32.85 1.99
C MET A 1 9.85 33.74 3.08
N PHE A 2 8.67 33.43 3.62
CA PHE A 2 8.07 34.23 4.70
C PHE A 2 8.85 34.05 6.01
N ASN A 3 9.20 35.17 6.67
CA ASN A 3 9.80 35.18 8.02
C ASN A 3 8.76 34.83 9.09
N LEU A 4 8.20 33.62 9.00
CA LEU A 4 7.28 33.09 10.00
C LEU A 4 8.05 32.48 11.17
N THR A 5 7.62 32.81 12.38
CA THR A 5 8.08 32.14 13.61
C THR A 5 7.84 30.63 13.52
N TYR A 6 8.68 29.84 14.18
CA TYR A 6 8.59 28.38 14.21
C TYR A 6 7.19 27.86 14.62
N SER A 7 6.57 28.51 15.62
CA SER A 7 5.22 28.15 16.10
C SER A 7 4.14 28.36 15.04
N LYS A 8 4.19 29.47 14.29
CA LYS A 8 3.29 29.75 13.15
C LYS A 8 3.46 28.73 12.02
N LYS A 9 4.71 28.43 11.62
CA LYS A 9 4.99 27.39 10.59
C LYS A 9 4.39 26.03 10.99
N ARG A 10 4.56 25.63 12.25
CA ARG A 10 3.98 24.41 12.81
C ARG A 10 2.45 24.39 12.73
N ARG A 11 1.77 25.46 13.15
CA ARG A 11 0.29 25.54 13.09
C ARG A 11 -0.21 25.43 11.65
N LEU A 12 0.44 26.10 10.71
CA LEU A 12 0.08 26.03 9.29
C LEU A 12 0.27 24.61 8.72
N LEU A 13 1.35 23.91 9.08
CA LEU A 13 1.53 22.51 8.68
C LEU A 13 0.47 21.60 9.26
N LEU A 14 0.03 21.81 10.51
CA LEU A 14 -1.07 21.03 11.10
C LEU A 14 -2.38 21.25 10.34
N ILE A 15 -2.72 22.51 10.04
CA ILE A 15 -3.89 22.85 9.22
C ILE A 15 -3.79 22.16 7.87
N LEU A 16 -2.60 22.17 7.25
CA LEU A 16 -2.37 21.54 5.97
C LEU A 16 -2.53 20.02 5.99
N VAL A 17 -2.09 19.34 7.07
CA VAL A 17 -2.30 17.89 7.25
C VAL A 17 -3.79 17.55 7.19
N PHE A 18 -4.63 18.24 7.97
CA PHE A 18 -6.08 17.99 7.95
C PHE A 18 -6.74 18.43 6.63
N GLY A 19 -6.26 19.53 6.03
CA GLY A 19 -6.71 19.96 4.71
C GLY A 19 -6.43 18.91 3.62
N LEU A 20 -5.25 18.28 3.64
CA LEU A 20 -4.90 17.21 2.70
C LEU A 20 -5.76 15.96 2.91
N ILE A 21 -6.11 15.60 4.15
CA ILE A 21 -7.05 14.50 4.42
C ILE A 21 -8.44 14.82 3.85
N ALA A 22 -8.93 16.04 4.05
CA ALA A 22 -10.21 16.48 3.48
C ALA A 22 -10.20 16.47 1.95
N VAL A 23 -9.11 16.91 1.32
CA VAL A 23 -8.91 16.82 -0.14
C VAL A 23 -8.90 15.37 -0.60
N LEU A 24 -8.21 14.47 0.11
CA LEU A 24 -8.19 13.04 -0.20
C LEU A 24 -9.58 12.41 -0.12
N PHE A 25 -10.35 12.75 0.91
CA PHE A 25 -11.74 12.33 1.08
C PHE A 25 -12.63 12.84 -0.06
N ALA A 26 -12.62 14.15 -0.32
CA ALA A 26 -13.39 14.74 -1.41
C ALA A 26 -13.02 14.11 -2.76
N ARG A 27 -11.72 13.85 -2.98
CA ARG A 27 -11.22 13.21 -4.20
C ARG A 27 -11.74 11.78 -4.36
N GLY A 28 -11.75 10.99 -3.29
CA GLY A 28 -12.29 9.63 -3.32
C GLY A 28 -13.79 9.61 -3.63
N LEU A 29 -14.56 10.55 -3.08
CA LEU A 29 -15.98 10.72 -3.41
C LEU A 29 -16.21 11.15 -4.86
N GLN A 30 -15.42 12.11 -5.36
CA GLN A 30 -15.49 12.58 -6.74
C GLN A 30 -15.22 11.45 -7.75
N LEU A 31 -14.33 10.53 -7.41
CA LEU A 31 -13.99 9.36 -8.22
C LEU A 31 -14.93 8.16 -7.99
N HIS A 32 -15.98 8.35 -7.18
CA HIS A 32 -16.96 7.32 -6.80
C HIS A 32 -16.34 6.08 -6.13
N LEU A 33 -15.18 6.21 -5.48
CA LEU A 33 -14.47 5.09 -4.85
C LEU A 33 -15.16 4.55 -3.58
N ALA A 34 -16.24 5.22 -3.13
CA ALA A 34 -17.06 4.81 -1.99
C ALA A 34 -18.26 3.93 -2.37
N LYS A 35 -18.58 3.81 -3.66
CA LYS A 35 -19.75 3.04 -4.14
C LYS A 35 -19.38 1.72 -4.84
N LYS A 36 -18.12 1.59 -5.23
CA LYS A 36 -17.61 0.49 -6.04
C LYS A 36 -17.26 -0.68 -5.13
N ILE A 37 -17.28 -1.90 -5.64
CA ILE A 37 -16.89 -3.07 -4.85
C ILE A 37 -16.34 -4.15 -5.77
N THR A 38 -15.31 -4.84 -5.30
CA THR A 38 -14.77 -6.01 -5.99
C THR A 38 -15.54 -7.27 -5.62
N ASP A 39 -15.55 -8.24 -6.52
CA ASP A 39 -16.12 -9.56 -6.28
C ASP A 39 -15.57 -10.21 -5.01
N ARG A 40 -14.29 -9.99 -4.70
CA ARG A 40 -13.68 -10.49 -3.46
C ARG A 40 -14.41 -9.99 -2.21
N ILE A 41 -14.73 -8.70 -2.15
CA ILE A 41 -15.42 -8.12 -0.99
C ILE A 41 -16.90 -8.50 -1.03
N LYS A 42 -17.52 -8.45 -2.21
CA LYS A 42 -18.94 -8.75 -2.40
C LYS A 42 -19.27 -10.20 -2.05
N PHE A 43 -18.52 -11.15 -2.59
CA PHE A 43 -18.79 -12.59 -2.48
C PHE A 43 -18.33 -13.16 -1.14
N HIS A 44 -17.27 -12.61 -0.53
CA HIS A 44 -16.69 -13.22 0.67
C HIS A 44 -16.85 -12.35 1.91
N ALA A 45 -16.25 -11.15 1.92
CA ALA A 45 -16.09 -10.39 3.16
C ALA A 45 -17.42 -9.87 3.74
N ILE A 46 -18.33 -9.37 2.89
CA ILE A 46 -19.63 -8.85 3.32
C ILE A 46 -20.55 -9.94 3.90
N PRO A 47 -20.84 -11.05 3.20
CA PRO A 47 -21.75 -12.05 3.73
C PRO A 47 -21.24 -12.74 5.01
N VAL A 48 -19.92 -12.92 5.15
CA VAL A 48 -19.31 -13.41 6.40
C VAL A 48 -19.55 -12.41 7.54
N ALA A 49 -19.26 -11.13 7.33
CA ALA A 49 -19.52 -10.09 8.33
C ALA A 49 -21.00 -9.99 8.72
N ILE A 50 -21.93 -10.16 7.76
CA ILE A 50 -23.38 -10.16 8.03
C ILE A 50 -23.77 -11.39 8.87
N SER A 51 -23.23 -12.56 8.53
CA SER A 51 -23.48 -13.80 9.27
C SER A 51 -23.11 -13.63 10.75
N GLU A 52 -21.95 -13.04 11.03
CA GLU A 52 -21.50 -12.81 12.41
C GLU A 52 -22.30 -11.73 13.14
N LEU A 53 -22.51 -10.57 12.51
CA LEU A 53 -23.15 -9.41 13.16
C LEU A 53 -24.67 -9.55 13.35
N TYR A 54 -25.37 -10.19 12.40
CA TYR A 54 -26.83 -10.18 12.35
C TYR A 54 -27.46 -11.56 12.55
N HIS A 55 -26.70 -12.64 12.36
CA HIS A 55 -27.20 -14.02 12.46
C HIS A 55 -26.55 -14.83 13.59
N HIS A 56 -25.81 -14.17 14.48
CA HIS A 56 -25.12 -14.78 15.62
C HIS A 56 -24.18 -15.94 15.23
N HIS A 57 -23.66 -15.92 14.01
CA HIS A 57 -22.66 -16.88 13.58
C HIS A 57 -21.38 -16.70 14.40
N PRO A 58 -20.68 -17.78 14.80
CA PRO A 58 -19.42 -17.66 15.52
C PRO A 58 -18.39 -16.81 14.75
N HIS A 59 -17.61 -16.02 15.48
CA HIS A 59 -16.48 -15.28 14.90
C HIS A 59 -15.33 -16.25 14.61
N ASP A 60 -15.45 -17.01 13.54
CA ASP A 60 -14.45 -17.99 13.09
C ASP A 60 -14.05 -17.84 11.61
N TYR A 61 -14.43 -16.69 11.03
CA TYR A 61 -14.21 -16.32 9.63
C TYR A 61 -14.90 -17.24 8.62
N THR A 62 -15.89 -18.01 9.05
CA THR A 62 -16.85 -18.67 8.17
C THR A 62 -18.17 -17.90 8.15
N GLY A 63 -18.98 -18.10 7.12
CA GLY A 63 -20.31 -17.49 7.02
C GLY A 63 -21.40 -18.55 6.99
N ILE A 64 -22.65 -18.11 6.83
CA ILE A 64 -23.78 -19.01 6.58
C ILE A 64 -24.01 -19.08 5.07
N ILE A 65 -24.07 -20.28 4.49
CA ILE A 65 -24.17 -20.46 3.03
C ILE A 65 -25.44 -19.80 2.44
N ALA A 66 -26.54 -19.79 3.20
CA ALA A 66 -27.78 -19.19 2.80
C ALA A 66 -27.68 -17.66 2.67
N VAL A 67 -26.85 -17.02 3.50
CA VAL A 67 -26.54 -15.58 3.45
C VAL A 67 -25.60 -15.27 2.30
N GLU A 68 -24.64 -16.15 2.01
CA GLU A 68 -23.61 -15.93 1.00
C GLU A 68 -24.10 -16.11 -0.43
N ARG A 69 -24.84 -17.18 -0.71
CA ARG A 69 -25.22 -17.56 -2.08
C ARG A 69 -25.86 -16.42 -2.90
N PRO A 70 -26.76 -15.57 -2.34
CA PRO A 70 -27.30 -14.43 -3.07
C PRO A 70 -26.25 -13.41 -3.55
N PHE A 71 -25.13 -13.25 -2.83
CA PHE A 71 -24.09 -12.28 -3.16
C PHE A 71 -23.34 -12.60 -4.45
N GLN A 72 -23.38 -13.85 -4.90
CA GLN A 72 -22.76 -14.28 -6.15
C GLN A 72 -23.58 -13.90 -7.40
N SER A 73 -24.77 -13.35 -7.22
CA SER A 73 -25.58 -12.83 -8.32
C SER A 73 -25.08 -11.47 -8.82
N LEU A 74 -25.57 -11.05 -10.00
CA LEU A 74 -25.34 -9.70 -10.54
C LEU A 74 -26.19 -8.62 -9.86
N ALA A 75 -26.94 -8.94 -8.81
CA ALA A 75 -27.78 -7.98 -8.10
C ALA A 75 -26.95 -6.87 -7.43
N ASP A 76 -27.60 -5.72 -7.23
CA ASP A 76 -27.04 -4.58 -6.51
C ASP A 76 -26.67 -4.96 -5.07
N THR A 77 -25.43 -4.68 -4.68
CA THR A 77 -24.88 -5.15 -3.40
C THR A 77 -25.56 -4.49 -2.19
N GLU A 78 -26.00 -3.23 -2.28
CA GLU A 78 -26.73 -2.58 -1.17
C GLU A 78 -28.09 -3.27 -0.94
N THR A 79 -28.75 -3.67 -2.01
CA THR A 79 -29.99 -4.47 -1.94
C THR A 79 -29.72 -5.86 -1.34
N LEU A 80 -28.64 -6.52 -1.76
CA LEU A 80 -28.23 -7.81 -1.21
C LEU A 80 -27.92 -7.73 0.29
N ILE A 81 -27.21 -6.69 0.75
CA ILE A 81 -26.94 -6.47 2.18
C ILE A 81 -28.26 -6.37 2.98
N LYS A 82 -29.21 -5.56 2.51
CA LYS A 82 -30.51 -5.40 3.19
C LYS A 82 -31.28 -6.71 3.27
N ASN A 83 -31.34 -7.45 2.18
CA ASN A 83 -32.05 -8.73 2.12
C ASN A 83 -31.38 -9.77 3.03
N ALA A 84 -30.06 -9.84 3.01
CA ALA A 84 -29.27 -10.77 3.81
C ALA A 84 -29.45 -10.56 5.32
N ILE A 85 -29.61 -9.31 5.78
CA ILE A 85 -29.89 -9.00 7.20
C ILE A 85 -31.27 -9.50 7.64
N LEU A 86 -32.26 -9.43 6.75
CA LEU A 86 -33.64 -9.81 7.04
C LEU A 86 -33.94 -11.28 6.77
N GLN A 87 -32.97 -12.02 6.24
CA GLN A 87 -33.14 -13.41 5.84
C GLN A 87 -33.28 -14.33 7.06
N ASP A 88 -34.29 -15.20 7.07
CA ASP A 88 -34.39 -16.27 8.05
C ASP A 88 -33.41 -17.40 7.70
N VAL A 89 -32.44 -17.64 8.57
CA VAL A 89 -31.38 -18.64 8.41
C VAL A 89 -31.55 -19.88 9.29
N THR A 90 -32.64 -19.96 10.07
CA THR A 90 -32.87 -21.03 11.06
C THR A 90 -32.92 -22.44 10.46
N ALA A 91 -33.26 -22.56 9.17
CA ALA A 91 -33.38 -23.84 8.49
C ALA A 91 -32.08 -24.31 7.78
N ASN A 92 -31.06 -23.46 7.64
CA ASN A 92 -29.86 -23.80 6.87
C ASN A 92 -28.59 -23.15 7.47
N HIS A 93 -27.96 -23.89 8.39
CA HIS A 93 -26.73 -23.49 9.08
C HIS A 93 -25.45 -24.08 8.45
N GLU A 94 -25.49 -24.45 7.17
CA GLU A 94 -24.27 -24.91 6.50
C GLU A 94 -23.22 -23.79 6.44
N ASN A 95 -21.98 -24.14 6.82
CA ASN A 95 -20.87 -23.21 6.85
C ASN A 95 -20.40 -22.88 5.44
N TYR A 96 -20.25 -21.59 5.19
CA TYR A 96 -19.53 -21.04 4.07
C TYR A 96 -18.07 -20.79 4.44
N TYR A 97 -17.14 -21.40 3.72
CA TYR A 97 -15.71 -21.18 3.92
C TYR A 97 -15.18 -20.13 2.94
N TRP A 98 -14.58 -19.07 3.46
CA TRP A 98 -13.83 -18.10 2.67
C TRP A 98 -12.44 -18.66 2.37
N VAL A 99 -12.33 -19.42 1.29
CA VAL A 99 -11.09 -20.14 0.95
C VAL A 99 -10.00 -19.22 0.39
N ALA A 100 -10.38 -18.08 -0.18
CA ALA A 100 -9.44 -17.08 -0.71
C ALA A 100 -8.54 -16.42 0.37
N ASP A 101 -7.53 -15.70 -0.13
CA ASP A 101 -6.58 -14.93 0.69
C ASP A 101 -7.29 -13.82 1.49
N ASP A 102 -6.58 -13.31 2.51
CA ASP A 102 -6.92 -12.06 3.20
C ASP A 102 -8.22 -12.11 4.06
N LYS A 103 -8.55 -13.28 4.61
CA LYS A 103 -9.67 -13.52 5.56
C LYS A 103 -9.80 -12.47 6.68
N GLY A 104 -8.67 -11.94 7.16
CA GLY A 104 -8.65 -10.90 8.19
C GLY A 104 -9.33 -9.59 7.77
N PHE A 105 -9.61 -9.40 6.47
CA PHE A 105 -10.38 -8.25 6.00
C PHE A 105 -11.85 -8.31 6.44
N ASN A 106 -12.35 -9.48 6.87
CA ASN A 106 -13.64 -9.60 7.55
C ASN A 106 -13.73 -8.65 8.76
N ASP A 107 -12.68 -8.58 9.59
CA ASP A 107 -12.66 -7.70 10.78
C ASP A 107 -12.78 -6.23 10.41
N TYR A 108 -12.22 -5.85 9.25
CA TYR A 108 -12.37 -4.52 8.69
C TYR A 108 -13.84 -4.24 8.30
N VAL A 109 -14.51 -5.19 7.65
CA VAL A 109 -15.93 -5.05 7.28
C VAL A 109 -16.82 -5.02 8.51
N ILE A 110 -16.58 -5.90 9.49
CA ILE A 110 -17.30 -5.93 10.77
C ILE A 110 -17.16 -4.60 11.50
N ALA A 111 -15.94 -4.11 11.68
CA ALA A 111 -15.71 -2.81 12.34
C ALA A 111 -16.38 -1.66 11.58
N SER A 112 -16.37 -1.71 10.25
CA SER A 112 -17.06 -0.74 9.40
C SER A 112 -18.57 -0.75 9.62
N PHE A 113 -19.18 -1.94 9.57
CA PHE A 113 -20.63 -2.11 9.71
C PHE A 113 -21.11 -1.82 11.12
N TYR A 114 -20.31 -2.15 12.12
CA TYR A 114 -20.59 -1.85 13.52
C TYR A 114 -20.61 -0.34 13.79
N LEU A 115 -19.63 0.41 13.26
CA LEU A 115 -19.51 1.86 13.51
C LEU A 115 -20.45 2.71 12.66
N PHE A 116 -20.74 2.32 11.42
CA PHE A 116 -21.44 3.17 10.45
C PHE A 116 -22.71 2.53 9.85
N GLY A 117 -23.08 1.32 10.28
CA GLY A 117 -24.20 0.55 9.75
C GLY A 117 -23.82 -0.31 8.53
N PRO A 118 -24.69 -1.25 8.11
CA PRO A 118 -24.39 -2.23 7.07
C PRO A 118 -24.63 -1.65 5.67
N HIS A 119 -23.72 -0.78 5.23
CA HIS A 119 -23.74 -0.13 3.91
C HIS A 119 -22.35 -0.18 3.28
N LEU A 120 -22.26 -0.15 1.95
CA LEU A 120 -20.95 -0.15 1.28
C LEU A 120 -20.09 1.05 1.68
N LYS A 121 -20.72 2.21 1.83
CA LYS A 121 -20.06 3.45 2.25
C LYS A 121 -19.38 3.35 3.62
N SER A 122 -19.83 2.44 4.49
CA SER A 122 -19.27 2.24 5.82
C SER A 122 -17.80 1.83 5.77
N MET A 123 -17.42 0.98 4.80
CA MET A 123 -16.03 0.61 4.56
C MET A 123 -15.19 1.81 4.13
N TYR A 124 -15.74 2.68 3.28
CA TYR A 124 -15.07 3.92 2.89
C TYR A 124 -14.82 4.84 4.10
N TYR A 125 -15.79 4.99 5.00
CA TYR A 125 -15.61 5.77 6.23
C TYR A 125 -14.57 5.16 7.17
N MET A 126 -14.58 3.83 7.33
CA MET A 126 -13.59 3.13 8.15
C MET A 126 -12.16 3.32 7.63
N TRP A 127 -11.95 3.35 6.31
CA TRP A 127 -10.65 3.68 5.71
C TRP A 127 -10.12 5.02 6.23
N PHE A 128 -10.97 6.05 6.27
CA PHE A 128 -10.60 7.38 6.76
C PHE A 128 -10.47 7.46 8.29
N VAL A 129 -11.20 6.65 9.05
CA VAL A 129 -11.00 6.52 10.51
C VAL A 129 -9.60 6.00 10.81
N ILE A 130 -9.18 4.94 10.12
CA ILE A 130 -7.83 4.38 10.29
C ILE A 130 -6.77 5.41 9.87
N LEU A 131 -6.97 6.09 8.74
CA LEU A 131 -6.06 7.15 8.27
C LEU A 131 -5.92 8.25 9.33
N LEU A 132 -7.05 8.76 9.82
CA LEU A 132 -7.08 9.84 10.80
C LEU A 132 -6.44 9.41 12.12
N THR A 133 -6.73 8.20 12.58
CA THR A 133 -6.14 7.63 13.81
C THR A 133 -4.62 7.49 13.68
N SER A 134 -4.15 6.97 12.54
CA SER A 134 -2.71 6.90 12.25
C SER A 134 -2.07 8.30 12.22
N VAL A 135 -2.71 9.27 11.56
CA VAL A 135 -2.24 10.66 11.58
C VAL A 135 -2.18 11.23 13.00
N ILE A 136 -3.20 11.02 13.84
CA ILE A 136 -3.23 11.49 15.23
C ILE A 136 -2.07 10.89 16.04
N PHE A 137 -1.79 9.59 15.89
CA PHE A 137 -0.62 8.99 16.54
C PHE A 137 0.68 9.59 16.04
N PHE A 138 0.82 9.82 14.73
CA PHE A 138 2.00 10.48 14.16
C PHE A 138 2.18 11.89 14.73
N LEU A 139 1.11 12.70 14.78
CA LEU A 139 1.14 14.04 15.34
C LEU A 139 1.46 14.02 16.84
N SER A 140 0.91 13.09 17.61
CA SER A 140 1.21 12.93 19.03
C SER A 140 2.71 12.76 19.27
N SER A 141 3.35 11.89 18.47
CA SER A 141 4.79 11.65 18.50
C SER A 141 5.64 12.81 17.97
N PHE A 142 5.20 13.52 16.93
CA PHE A 142 6.08 14.37 16.12
C PHE A 142 5.58 15.82 15.90
N HIS A 143 4.51 16.28 16.55
CA HIS A 143 3.94 17.63 16.35
C HIS A 143 4.95 18.76 16.57
N LYS A 144 5.96 18.58 17.43
CA LYS A 144 6.99 19.60 17.66
C LYS A 144 8.06 19.66 16.57
N GLN A 145 8.11 18.70 15.64
CA GLN A 145 9.14 18.56 14.61
C GLN A 145 8.59 18.98 13.24
N THR A 146 8.83 20.22 12.81
CA THR A 146 8.31 20.74 11.53
C THR A 146 8.76 19.91 10.32
N GLY A 147 9.95 19.30 10.36
CA GLY A 147 10.43 18.41 9.31
C GLY A 147 9.61 17.12 9.19
N ALA A 148 9.20 16.52 10.32
CA ALA A 148 8.35 15.34 10.32
C ALA A 148 6.93 15.68 9.87
N LEU A 149 6.39 16.84 10.27
CA LEU A 149 5.09 17.32 9.79
C LEU A 149 5.09 17.60 8.28
N GLY A 150 6.13 18.25 7.77
CA GLY A 150 6.29 18.47 6.33
C GLY A 150 6.38 17.15 5.57
N PHE A 151 7.11 16.17 6.11
CA PHE A 151 7.20 14.83 5.53
C PHE A 151 5.86 14.09 5.55
N LEU A 152 5.07 14.20 6.63
CA LEU A 152 3.70 13.67 6.68
C LEU A 152 2.82 14.29 5.60
N CYS A 153 2.92 15.61 5.36
CA CYS A 153 2.21 16.26 4.26
C CYS A 153 2.62 15.68 2.89
N LEU A 154 3.91 15.35 2.70
CA LEU A 154 4.38 14.70 1.47
C LEU A 154 3.79 13.29 1.31
N ILE A 155 3.69 12.50 2.39
CA ILE A 155 3.03 11.19 2.36
C ILE A 155 1.57 11.35 1.92
N LEU A 156 0.80 12.24 2.57
CA LEU A 156 -0.61 12.46 2.26
C LEU A 156 -0.82 12.98 0.82
N LEU A 157 0.07 13.87 0.35
CA LEU A 157 0.03 14.35 -1.02
C LEU A 157 0.31 13.23 -2.04
N SER A 158 1.21 12.31 -1.70
CA SER A 158 1.46 11.12 -2.52
C SER A 158 0.29 10.14 -2.51
N MET A 159 -0.40 9.96 -1.38
CA MET A 159 -1.65 9.19 -1.33
C MET A 159 -2.70 9.81 -2.24
N HIS A 160 -2.80 11.14 -2.29
CA HIS A 160 -3.70 11.84 -3.21
C HIS A 160 -3.40 11.55 -4.69
N VAL A 161 -2.12 11.41 -5.06
CA VAL A 161 -1.72 10.96 -6.41
C VAL A 161 -2.18 9.53 -6.65
N ALA A 162 -1.96 8.62 -5.68
CA ALA A 162 -2.32 7.21 -5.82
C ALA A 162 -3.84 6.97 -5.89
N VAL A 163 -4.62 7.69 -5.09
CA VAL A 163 -6.10 7.67 -5.15
C VAL A 163 -6.60 8.16 -6.52
N SER A 164 -5.94 9.18 -7.07
CA SER A 164 -6.27 9.68 -8.41
C SER A 164 -5.95 8.70 -9.54
N THR A 165 -5.14 7.67 -9.27
CA THR A 165 -4.77 6.63 -10.24
C THR A 165 -5.50 5.33 -10.05
N LEU A 166 -6.07 5.07 -8.87
CA LEU A 166 -6.79 3.84 -8.60
C LEU A 166 -7.97 3.62 -9.57
N ALA A 167 -8.62 4.71 -9.98
CA ALA A 167 -9.68 4.67 -10.99
C ALA A 167 -9.20 4.27 -12.41
N LEU A 168 -7.88 4.18 -12.65
CA LEU A 168 -7.31 3.64 -13.89
C LEU A 168 -7.11 2.13 -13.85
N ALA A 169 -7.18 1.50 -12.67
CA ALA A 169 -7.01 0.05 -12.56
C ALA A 169 -8.00 -0.72 -13.41
N SER A 170 -9.19 -0.17 -13.42
CA SER A 170 -10.38 -0.67 -14.04
C SER A 170 -10.39 -0.44 -15.58
N VAL A 171 -9.34 0.22 -16.10
CA VAL A 171 -9.18 0.60 -17.52
C VAL A 171 -8.13 -0.24 -18.23
N TYR A 172 -7.24 -0.88 -17.48
CA TYR A 172 -6.08 -1.61 -18.03
C TYR A 172 -6.17 -3.14 -17.87
N SER A 173 -7.24 -3.67 -17.26
CA SER A 173 -7.54 -5.11 -17.29
C SER A 173 -7.81 -5.54 -18.73
N LEU A 174 -6.86 -6.25 -19.32
CA LEU A 174 -6.45 -6.20 -20.73
C LEU A 174 -7.35 -6.87 -21.78
N ASP A 175 -8.59 -7.29 -21.48
CA ASP A 175 -9.43 -7.92 -22.49
C ASP A 175 -10.92 -7.65 -22.30
N SER A 176 -11.60 -7.45 -23.43
CA SER A 176 -13.06 -7.37 -23.64
C SER A 176 -13.75 -6.01 -23.55
N ILE A 177 -14.76 -5.90 -24.41
CA ILE A 177 -15.69 -4.79 -24.71
C ILE A 177 -16.52 -4.33 -23.48
N ALA A 178 -16.26 -4.87 -22.29
CA ALA A 178 -16.95 -4.60 -21.03
C ALA A 178 -16.48 -3.33 -20.29
N TRP A 179 -15.81 -2.38 -20.94
CA TRP A 179 -15.27 -1.18 -20.28
C TRP A 179 -16.31 -0.28 -19.59
N ARG A 180 -17.58 -0.39 -20.00
CA ARG A 180 -18.70 0.30 -19.32
C ARG A 180 -18.89 -0.20 -17.89
N ASP A 181 -18.69 -1.50 -17.66
CA ASP A 181 -18.69 -2.11 -16.33
C ASP A 181 -17.27 -2.13 -15.74
N ALA A 182 -16.22 -2.13 -16.56
CA ALA A 182 -14.85 -2.10 -16.05
C ALA A 182 -14.52 -0.78 -15.36
N LEU A 183 -15.08 0.39 -15.73
CA LEU A 183 -14.96 1.62 -14.92
C LEU A 183 -15.52 1.48 -13.48
N SER A 184 -16.16 0.37 -13.13
CA SER A 184 -16.97 0.22 -11.90
C SER A 184 -16.36 -0.60 -10.76
N SER A 185 -15.21 -1.29 -10.89
CA SER A 185 -14.88 -2.35 -9.92
C SER A 185 -14.00 -1.96 -8.72
N VAL A 186 -13.21 -0.89 -8.77
CA VAL A 186 -12.18 -0.66 -7.72
C VAL A 186 -12.61 0.41 -6.72
N SER A 187 -12.69 0.04 -5.44
CA SER A 187 -12.94 0.92 -4.30
C SER A 187 -11.66 1.34 -3.60
N LEU A 188 -11.73 2.42 -2.81
CA LEU A 188 -10.60 2.87 -1.98
C LEU A 188 -10.27 1.88 -0.85
N TYR A 189 -11.29 1.19 -0.35
CA TYR A 189 -11.19 0.17 0.68
C TYR A 189 -10.89 -1.22 0.10
N GLU A 190 -10.57 -1.31 -1.19
CA GLU A 190 -10.10 -2.55 -1.76
C GLU A 190 -8.86 -3.01 -0.98
N THR A 191 -8.79 -4.32 -0.67
CA THR A 191 -7.70 -4.90 0.13
C THR A 191 -6.35 -4.42 -0.38
N ARG A 192 -6.18 -4.39 -1.71
CA ARG A 192 -4.97 -3.96 -2.42
C ARG A 192 -4.47 -2.56 -2.13
N PHE A 193 -5.31 -1.67 -1.63
CA PHE A 193 -4.96 -0.29 -1.30
C PHE A 193 -4.77 -0.06 0.21
N LEU A 194 -4.87 -1.11 1.04
CA LEU A 194 -4.56 -1.03 2.47
C LEU A 194 -3.06 -0.85 2.74
N ASP A 195 -2.19 -1.21 1.79
CA ASP A 195 -0.75 -0.94 1.86
C ASP A 195 -0.47 0.58 1.88
N VAL A 196 -1.15 1.34 1.01
CA VAL A 196 -1.08 2.81 0.99
C VAL A 196 -1.40 3.39 2.36
N LEU A 197 -2.41 2.85 3.05
CA LEU A 197 -2.81 3.29 4.38
C LEU A 197 -1.75 2.97 5.45
N ALA A 198 -1.10 1.82 5.35
CA ALA A 198 -0.06 1.36 6.27
C ALA A 198 1.25 2.17 6.18
N LEU A 199 1.50 2.88 5.07
CA LEU A 199 2.68 3.73 4.90
C LEU A 199 2.90 4.73 6.04
N ILE A 200 1.85 5.31 6.64
CA ILE A 200 2.01 6.26 7.76
C ILE A 200 2.56 5.52 8.99
N SER A 201 2.06 4.32 9.28
CA SER A 201 2.56 3.46 10.35
C SER A 201 4.02 3.08 10.11
N VAL A 202 4.36 2.69 8.87
CA VAL A 202 5.72 2.38 8.44
C VAL A 202 6.64 3.56 8.71
N PHE A 203 6.32 4.73 8.15
CA PHE A 203 7.16 5.92 8.34
C PHE A 203 7.21 6.36 9.80
N HIS A 204 6.13 6.25 10.58
CA HIS A 204 6.18 6.50 12.02
C HIS A 204 7.29 5.68 12.70
N MET A 205 7.32 4.37 12.42
CA MET A 205 8.35 3.46 12.96
C MET A 205 9.75 3.86 12.48
N LEU A 206 9.94 4.17 11.20
CA LEU A 206 11.23 4.64 10.67
C LEU A 206 11.70 5.93 11.34
N PHE A 207 10.79 6.90 11.55
CA PHE A 207 11.07 8.14 12.28
C PHE A 207 11.44 7.89 13.74
N PHE A 208 10.74 6.96 14.41
CA PHE A 208 11.05 6.59 15.79
C PHE A 208 12.45 5.99 15.90
N VAL A 209 12.81 5.07 14.99
CA VAL A 209 14.17 4.48 14.90
C VAL A 209 15.22 5.58 14.72
N SER A 210 14.93 6.60 13.91
CA SER A 210 15.84 7.70 13.58
C SER A 210 15.99 8.79 14.65
N GLY A 211 15.01 8.98 15.54
CA GLY A 211 14.58 10.35 15.83
C GLY A 211 14.63 10.89 17.26
N LYS A 212 14.79 10.10 18.33
CA LYS A 212 14.54 10.64 19.69
C LYS A 212 15.66 10.32 20.68
N LYS A 213 16.24 11.36 21.30
CA LYS A 213 17.21 11.24 22.40
C LYS A 213 16.54 10.86 23.72
N SER A 214 15.34 11.37 23.99
CA SER A 214 14.55 11.05 25.18
C SER A 214 13.26 10.34 24.78
N PHE A 215 13.01 9.19 25.41
CA PHE A 215 11.81 8.39 25.24
C PHE A 215 10.86 8.67 26.41
N LEU A 216 9.65 9.15 26.10
CA LEU A 216 8.57 9.31 27.07
C LEU A 216 7.44 8.37 26.68
N TRP A 217 7.05 7.47 27.58
CA TRP A 217 6.07 6.41 27.27
C TRP A 217 4.76 6.94 26.70
N LEU A 218 4.11 7.90 27.37
CA LEU A 218 2.82 8.44 26.92
C LEU A 218 2.91 9.19 25.58
N ARG A 219 4.02 9.88 25.31
CA ARG A 219 4.20 10.69 24.09
C ARG A 219 4.71 9.86 22.92
N ASP A 220 5.55 8.86 23.17
CA ASP A 220 6.32 8.17 22.15
C ASP A 220 5.99 6.66 22.10
N GLY A 221 5.80 6.03 23.26
CA GLY A 221 5.49 4.60 23.37
C GLY A 221 4.05 4.27 22.96
N VAL A 222 3.06 4.97 23.53
CA VAL A 222 1.64 4.75 23.21
C VAL A 222 1.35 4.96 21.71
N PRO A 223 1.76 6.08 21.07
CA PRO A 223 1.54 6.23 19.64
C PRO A 223 2.32 5.23 18.80
N LEU A 224 3.50 4.79 19.21
CA LEU A 224 4.26 3.74 18.52
C LEU A 224 3.51 2.40 18.56
N LEU A 225 3.03 2.00 19.75
CA LEU A 225 2.24 0.77 19.89
C LEU A 225 0.92 0.86 19.12
N GLY A 226 0.26 2.02 19.14
CA GLY A 226 -0.94 2.25 18.34
C GLY A 226 -0.69 2.10 16.84
N GLN A 227 0.44 2.60 16.35
CA GLN A 227 0.83 2.46 14.93
C GLN A 227 1.23 1.03 14.56
N ILE A 228 1.91 0.31 15.46
CA ILE A 228 2.17 -1.11 15.29
C ILE A 228 0.85 -1.88 15.28
N GLY A 229 -0.09 -1.58 16.18
CA GLY A 229 -1.43 -2.18 16.21
C GLY A 229 -2.18 -1.96 14.90
N ILE A 230 -2.22 -0.73 14.38
CA ILE A 230 -2.80 -0.41 13.07
C ILE A 230 -2.10 -1.20 11.96
N PHE A 231 -0.76 -1.25 11.96
CA PHE A 231 -0.01 -2.00 10.95
C PHE A 231 -0.34 -3.51 11.00
N ILE A 232 -0.38 -4.10 12.19
CA ILE A 232 -0.69 -5.52 12.39
C ILE A 232 -2.15 -5.83 11.97
N PHE A 233 -3.09 -4.94 12.28
CA PHE A 233 -4.47 -5.04 11.82
C PHE A 233 -4.58 -4.99 10.28
N LEU A 234 -3.88 -4.06 9.64
CA LEU A 234 -3.84 -3.99 8.17
C LEU A 234 -3.09 -5.18 7.55
N TYR A 235 -2.05 -5.69 8.21
CA TYR A 235 -1.32 -6.89 7.78
C TYR A 235 -2.17 -8.17 7.93
N HIS A 236 -3.01 -8.22 8.95
CA HIS A 236 -4.00 -9.28 9.11
C HIS A 236 -5.05 -9.22 7.99
N SER A 237 -5.57 -8.01 7.75
CA SER A 237 -6.48 -7.71 6.65
C SER A 237 -5.86 -7.99 5.29
N ARG A 238 -4.55 -7.85 5.16
CA ARG A 238 -3.83 -8.10 3.92
C ARG A 238 -2.40 -8.57 4.14
N SER A 239 -2.20 -9.81 3.75
CA SER A 239 -0.94 -10.51 3.63
C SER A 239 0.22 -9.75 3.00
N SER A 240 -0.06 -9.06 1.90
CA SER A 240 0.95 -8.56 0.98
C SER A 240 1.72 -7.39 1.58
N LEU A 241 1.30 -6.82 2.71
CA LEU A 241 2.05 -5.79 3.45
C LEU A 241 3.41 -6.31 3.99
N GLY A 242 3.74 -7.59 3.77
CA GLY A 242 5.05 -8.16 4.12
C GLY A 242 6.25 -7.39 3.56
N TRP A 243 6.13 -6.73 2.40
CA TRP A 243 7.22 -5.91 1.86
C TRP A 243 7.49 -4.66 2.71
N GLU A 244 6.46 -4.06 3.29
CA GLU A 244 6.59 -2.91 4.20
C GLU A 244 7.24 -3.32 5.52
N LEU A 245 6.82 -4.47 6.06
CA LEU A 245 7.43 -5.08 7.23
C LEU A 245 8.93 -5.30 6.99
N MET A 246 9.30 -5.84 5.83
CA MET A 246 10.70 -6.06 5.47
C MET A 246 11.47 -4.74 5.36
N ALA A 247 10.87 -3.68 4.79
CA ALA A 247 11.49 -2.35 4.74
C ALA A 247 11.82 -1.82 6.14
N VAL A 248 10.92 -2.00 7.12
CA VAL A 248 11.15 -1.60 8.52
C VAL A 248 12.29 -2.40 9.14
N PHE A 249 12.32 -3.73 8.96
CA PHE A 249 13.41 -4.57 9.48
C PHE A 249 14.77 -4.23 8.87
N ILE A 250 14.83 -4.05 7.55
CA ILE A 250 16.06 -3.62 6.85
C ILE A 250 16.53 -2.28 7.41
N TYR A 251 15.62 -1.32 7.60
CA TYR A 251 15.96 -0.03 8.15
C TYR A 251 16.48 -0.11 9.59
N CYS A 252 15.87 -0.96 10.43
CA CYS A 252 16.33 -1.24 11.79
C CYS A 252 17.74 -1.84 11.77
N LEU A 253 17.99 -2.82 10.91
CA LEU A 253 19.30 -3.45 10.74
C LEU A 253 20.36 -2.46 10.28
N CYS A 254 20.08 -1.66 9.24
CA CYS A 254 21.00 -0.62 8.76
C CYS A 254 21.36 0.38 9.87
N ASN A 255 20.40 0.76 10.72
CA ASN A 255 20.65 1.65 11.86
C ASN A 255 21.49 0.99 12.96
N LEU A 256 21.29 -0.29 13.24
CA LEU A 256 22.11 -1.04 14.20
C LEU A 256 23.55 -1.20 13.72
N LEU A 257 23.75 -1.55 12.45
CA LEU A 257 25.07 -1.72 11.85
C LEU A 257 25.84 -0.40 11.74
N SER A 258 25.15 0.69 11.39
CA SER A 258 25.78 2.02 11.26
C SER A 258 26.33 2.57 12.58
N LYS A 259 25.78 2.15 13.73
CA LYS A 259 26.23 2.60 15.06
C LYS A 259 27.60 2.06 15.45
N LYS A 260 27.97 0.85 15.02
CA LYS A 260 29.27 0.24 15.34
C LYS A 260 30.48 1.04 14.82
N ARG A 261 30.27 1.95 13.86
CA ARG A 261 31.34 2.66 13.15
C ARG A 261 31.66 4.04 13.72
N LYS A 262 30.89 4.58 14.66
CA LYS A 262 31.10 5.94 15.23
C LYS A 262 30.89 5.95 16.75
N SER A 263 32.01 5.78 17.47
CA SER A 263 32.10 5.61 18.94
C SER A 263 31.60 6.81 19.78
N THR A 264 31.42 8.01 19.22
CA THR A 264 31.21 9.23 20.02
C THR A 264 29.79 9.84 19.97
N PHE A 265 28.81 9.20 19.32
CA PHE A 265 27.44 9.75 19.27
C PHE A 265 26.51 9.05 20.26
N THR A 266 26.14 9.79 21.31
CA THR A 266 25.17 9.55 22.40
C THR A 266 23.72 9.33 21.93
N ASN A 267 23.53 8.60 20.83
CA ASN A 267 22.23 8.43 20.19
C ASN A 267 21.54 7.17 20.72
N ASN A 268 20.25 7.32 21.04
CA ASN A 268 19.39 6.33 21.69
C ASN A 268 19.55 4.93 21.06
N SER A 269 20.33 4.06 21.71
CA SER A 269 20.84 2.83 21.08
C SER A 269 19.72 1.82 20.79
N LYS A 270 18.67 1.85 21.61
CA LYS A 270 17.67 0.78 21.72
C LYS A 270 16.46 0.92 20.78
N SER A 271 16.24 2.07 20.12
CA SER A 271 15.04 2.29 19.30
C SER A 271 14.83 1.26 18.17
N PRO A 272 15.84 0.79 17.42
CA PRO A 272 15.62 -0.25 16.40
C PRO A 272 15.20 -1.58 17.03
N ILE A 273 15.77 -1.92 18.19
CA ILE A 273 15.44 -3.16 18.92
C ILE A 273 14.01 -3.08 19.43
N ILE A 274 13.61 -1.96 20.03
CA ILE A 274 12.23 -1.76 20.53
C ILE A 274 11.21 -1.94 19.40
N VAL A 275 11.43 -1.31 18.25
CA VAL A 275 10.53 -1.43 17.08
C VAL A 275 10.49 -2.86 16.55
N ALA A 276 11.66 -3.48 16.35
CA ALA A 276 11.75 -4.85 15.86
C ALA A 276 11.07 -5.85 16.81
N THR A 277 11.35 -5.77 18.11
CA THR A 277 10.75 -6.63 19.13
C THR A 277 9.24 -6.42 19.23
N ALA A 278 8.76 -5.17 19.22
CA ALA A 278 7.34 -4.88 19.26
C ALA A 278 6.59 -5.39 18.02
N LEU A 279 7.18 -5.26 16.82
CA LEU A 279 6.64 -5.84 15.59
C LEU A 279 6.60 -7.37 15.64
N CYS A 280 7.72 -8.02 16.03
CA CYS A 280 7.75 -9.48 16.17
C CYS A 280 6.71 -9.97 17.19
N SER A 281 6.55 -9.25 18.30
CA SER A 281 5.54 -9.55 19.32
C SER A 281 4.13 -9.40 18.75
N GLY A 282 3.86 -8.32 18.00
CA GLY A 282 2.58 -8.11 17.33
C GLY A 282 2.24 -9.21 16.32
N LEU A 283 3.22 -9.67 15.54
CA LEU A 283 3.05 -10.79 14.60
C LEU A 283 2.82 -12.13 15.32
N PHE A 284 3.53 -12.36 16.43
CA PHE A 284 3.34 -13.54 17.27
C PHE A 284 1.93 -13.56 17.89
N LEU A 285 1.48 -12.43 18.45
CA LEU A 285 0.13 -12.28 18.99
C LEU A 285 -0.92 -12.46 17.90
N LEU A 286 -0.69 -11.91 16.70
CA LEU A 286 -1.59 -12.13 15.57
C LEU A 286 -1.69 -13.61 15.19
N ASN A 287 -0.58 -14.35 15.22
CA ASN A 287 -0.61 -15.78 14.96
C ASN A 287 -1.41 -16.54 16.04
N GLY A 288 -1.21 -16.17 17.31
CA GLY A 288 -2.01 -16.71 18.42
C GLY A 288 -3.51 -16.43 18.24
N TYR A 289 -3.87 -15.18 17.90
CA TYR A 289 -5.24 -14.78 17.62
C TYR A 289 -5.86 -15.60 16.49
N LYS A 290 -5.13 -15.83 15.39
CA LYS A 290 -5.60 -16.68 14.28
C LYS A 290 -5.90 -18.09 14.75
N HIS A 291 -5.00 -18.73 15.50
CA HIS A 291 -5.23 -20.10 16.00
C HIS A 291 -6.37 -20.19 17.01
N MET A 292 -6.65 -19.12 17.76
CA MET A 292 -7.76 -19.09 18.71
C MET A 292 -9.12 -18.83 18.06
N THR A 293 -9.13 -18.13 16.93
CA THR A 293 -10.35 -17.57 16.35
C THR A 293 -10.75 -18.29 15.08
N TYR A 294 -9.81 -18.56 14.17
CA TYR A 294 -10.12 -19.14 12.87
C TYR A 294 -10.69 -20.56 13.01
N ASN A 295 -11.64 -20.90 12.15
CA ASN A 295 -12.13 -22.27 12.03
C ASN A 295 -10.95 -23.25 11.78
N PRO A 296 -10.87 -24.39 12.50
CA PRO A 296 -9.77 -25.34 12.37
C PRO A 296 -9.48 -25.83 10.94
N LEU A 297 -10.51 -25.92 10.08
CA LEU A 297 -10.35 -26.34 8.69
C LEU A 297 -9.48 -25.40 7.85
N TYR A 298 -9.31 -24.15 8.28
CA TYR A 298 -8.37 -23.22 7.63
C TYR A 298 -6.90 -23.62 7.85
N PHE A 299 -6.58 -24.41 8.86
CA PHE A 299 -5.20 -24.87 9.10
C PHE A 299 -4.88 -26.21 8.43
N SER A 300 -5.89 -26.92 7.90
CA SER A 300 -5.71 -28.21 7.23
C SER A 300 -5.90 -28.14 5.72
N GLU A 301 -7.04 -27.68 5.23
CA GLU A 301 -7.42 -27.87 3.81
C GLU A 301 -7.77 -26.56 3.10
N MET A 302 -8.33 -25.58 3.84
CA MET A 302 -9.05 -24.44 3.25
C MET A 302 -8.39 -23.07 3.48
N GLY A 303 -7.19 -22.99 4.05
CA GLY A 303 -6.59 -21.70 4.44
C GLY A 303 -5.19 -21.40 3.91
N HIS A 304 -4.62 -22.25 3.05
CA HIS A 304 -3.29 -21.98 2.52
C HIS A 304 -3.34 -20.85 1.49
N ARG A 305 -2.49 -19.83 1.68
CA ARG A 305 -2.38 -18.73 0.71
C ARG A 305 -1.84 -19.22 -0.61
N THR A 306 -2.32 -18.64 -1.70
CA THR A 306 -1.95 -19.05 -3.07
C THR A 306 -0.63 -18.40 -3.53
N PHE A 307 0.43 -18.53 -2.74
CA PHE A 307 1.71 -17.86 -3.01
C PHE A 307 2.33 -18.33 -4.34
N TRP A 308 2.43 -19.64 -4.54
CA TRP A 308 3.06 -20.21 -5.73
C TRP A 308 2.17 -20.07 -6.96
N HIS A 309 0.85 -20.13 -6.80
CA HIS A 309 -0.08 -19.74 -7.85
C HIS A 309 0.19 -18.31 -8.36
N ASN A 310 0.25 -17.33 -7.46
CA ASN A 310 0.53 -15.94 -7.82
C ASN A 310 1.94 -15.76 -8.44
N ALA A 311 2.92 -16.56 -7.99
CA ALA A 311 4.26 -16.56 -8.58
C ALA A 311 4.27 -17.14 -10.01
N LEU A 312 3.45 -18.16 -10.28
CA LEU A 312 3.23 -18.73 -11.61
C LEU A 312 2.53 -17.73 -12.54
N MET A 313 1.50 -17.00 -12.07
CA MET A 313 0.90 -15.90 -12.83
C MET A 313 1.96 -14.87 -13.23
N GLY A 314 2.94 -14.62 -12.34
CA GLY A 314 4.07 -13.75 -12.63
C GLY A 314 4.95 -14.19 -13.81
N LEU A 315 4.97 -15.48 -14.15
CA LEU A 315 5.72 -15.98 -15.31
C LEU A 315 5.11 -15.53 -16.64
N ALA A 316 3.83 -15.17 -16.66
CA ALA A 316 3.13 -14.63 -17.82
C ALA A 316 3.72 -13.32 -18.37
N SER A 317 4.53 -12.62 -17.56
CA SER A 317 5.24 -11.42 -18.01
C SER A 317 6.32 -11.71 -19.06
N ASP A 318 6.75 -12.97 -19.23
CA ASP A 318 7.62 -13.41 -20.32
C ASP A 318 6.81 -14.20 -21.34
N SER A 319 6.69 -13.69 -22.57
CA SER A 319 5.86 -14.30 -23.61
C SER A 319 6.29 -15.71 -23.98
N THR A 320 7.59 -16.03 -23.86
CA THR A 320 8.09 -17.37 -24.17
C THR A 320 7.64 -18.36 -23.12
N LEU A 321 7.82 -18.02 -21.83
CA LEU A 321 7.35 -18.85 -20.72
C LEU A 321 5.82 -18.97 -20.69
N ALA A 322 5.12 -17.86 -20.94
CA ALA A 322 3.66 -17.82 -21.01
C ALA A 322 3.11 -18.81 -22.05
N ASN A 323 3.67 -18.77 -23.27
CA ASN A 323 3.25 -19.64 -24.36
C ASN A 323 3.64 -21.11 -24.16
N GLU A 324 4.85 -21.38 -23.66
CA GLU A 324 5.36 -22.75 -23.46
C GLU A 324 4.58 -23.49 -22.36
N TYR A 325 4.24 -22.80 -21.27
CA TYR A 325 3.58 -23.40 -20.09
C TYR A 325 2.09 -23.04 -19.97
N HIS A 326 1.54 -22.36 -20.97
CA HIS A 326 0.14 -21.91 -21.01
C HIS A 326 -0.28 -21.15 -19.74
N VAL A 327 0.60 -20.32 -19.20
CA VAL A 327 0.32 -19.48 -18.02
C VAL A 327 0.04 -18.04 -18.44
N ASP A 328 -0.95 -17.42 -17.81
CA ASP A 328 -1.29 -16.01 -17.99
C ASP A 328 -1.53 -15.31 -16.64
N PHE A 329 -2.09 -14.09 -16.67
CA PHE A 329 -2.47 -13.36 -15.45
C PHE A 329 -3.84 -13.74 -14.89
N GLY A 330 -4.49 -14.78 -15.41
CA GLY A 330 -5.80 -15.27 -14.98
C GLY A 330 -5.68 -16.51 -14.10
N ASP A 331 -6.50 -16.56 -13.04
CA ASP A 331 -6.50 -17.71 -12.12
C ASP A 331 -6.84 -19.03 -12.84
N PHE A 332 -7.71 -18.98 -13.87
CA PHE A 332 -8.15 -20.16 -14.62
C PHE A 332 -7.01 -20.88 -15.34
N ASN A 333 -6.21 -20.17 -16.13
CA ASN A 333 -5.17 -20.79 -16.94
C ASN A 333 -4.02 -21.27 -16.08
N VAL A 334 -3.66 -20.54 -15.01
CA VAL A 334 -2.67 -21.02 -14.05
C VAL A 334 -3.16 -22.27 -13.32
N ALA A 335 -4.43 -22.31 -12.89
CA ALA A 335 -5.04 -23.52 -12.34
C ALA A 335 -4.99 -24.70 -13.30
N GLN A 336 -5.36 -24.48 -14.56
CA GLN A 336 -5.33 -25.48 -15.62
C GLN A 336 -3.90 -26.00 -15.86
N SER A 337 -2.89 -25.14 -15.86
CA SER A 337 -1.49 -25.55 -16.01
C SER A 337 -0.98 -26.38 -14.84
N VAL A 338 -1.36 -26.03 -13.61
CA VAL A 338 -1.03 -26.85 -12.42
C VAL A 338 -1.69 -28.22 -12.48
N ILE A 339 -2.97 -28.31 -12.88
CA ILE A 339 -3.69 -29.58 -13.04
C ILE A 339 -3.04 -30.43 -14.16
N ASN A 340 -2.72 -29.82 -15.30
CA ASN A 340 -2.06 -30.51 -16.41
C ASN A 340 -0.67 -31.04 -16.02
N PHE A 341 0.07 -30.25 -15.24
CA PHE A 341 1.35 -30.67 -14.67
C PHE A 341 1.18 -31.84 -13.68
N SER A 342 0.18 -31.76 -12.81
CA SER A 342 -0.18 -32.81 -11.88
C SER A 342 -0.48 -34.12 -12.61
N LYS A 343 -1.30 -34.10 -13.67
CA LYS A 343 -1.63 -35.30 -14.46
C LYS A 343 -0.44 -35.94 -15.15
N LYS A 344 0.55 -35.13 -15.57
CA LYS A 344 1.75 -35.61 -16.27
C LYS A 344 2.85 -36.08 -15.32
N SER A 345 2.87 -35.58 -14.08
CA SER A 345 3.93 -35.85 -13.12
C SER A 345 3.46 -36.76 -12.00
N ASN A 346 4.22 -37.83 -11.72
CA ASN A 346 4.02 -38.64 -10.51
C ASN A 346 4.44 -37.89 -9.21
N LEU A 347 4.64 -36.57 -9.29
CA LEU A 347 5.10 -35.73 -8.21
C LEU A 347 3.94 -35.08 -7.45
N CYS A 348 2.72 -35.15 -7.96
CA CYS A 348 1.52 -34.59 -7.35
C CYS A 348 0.61 -35.68 -6.80
N THR A 349 -0.17 -35.36 -5.77
CA THR A 349 -1.14 -36.31 -5.19
C THR A 349 -2.32 -36.54 -6.15
N PRO A 350 -2.94 -37.75 -6.15
CA PRO A 350 -4.07 -38.08 -7.02
C PRO A 350 -5.27 -37.15 -6.87
N ASP A 351 -5.50 -36.60 -5.67
CA ASP A 351 -6.68 -35.79 -5.35
C ASP A 351 -6.84 -34.51 -6.21
N ILE A 352 -5.77 -34.04 -6.86
CA ILE A 352 -5.81 -32.89 -7.79
C ILE A 352 -6.05 -33.36 -9.24
N MET A 353 -5.68 -34.59 -9.57
CA MET A 353 -5.72 -35.12 -10.93
C MET A 353 -7.16 -35.25 -11.46
N ASP A 354 -8.12 -35.46 -10.56
CA ASP A 354 -9.54 -35.63 -10.91
C ASP A 354 -10.35 -34.33 -10.90
N GLN A 355 -9.70 -33.19 -10.64
CA GLN A 355 -10.38 -31.90 -10.58
C GLN A 355 -10.43 -31.20 -11.94
N GLU A 356 -11.58 -30.63 -12.26
CA GLU A 356 -11.72 -29.67 -13.35
C GLU A 356 -11.29 -28.28 -12.85
N PRO A 357 -10.60 -27.46 -13.67
CA PRO A 357 -10.19 -26.11 -13.26
C PRO A 357 -11.37 -25.24 -12.80
N GLN A 358 -12.55 -25.45 -13.39
CA GLN A 358 -13.76 -24.76 -12.97
C GLN A 358 -14.16 -25.13 -11.54
N LYS A 359 -14.02 -26.38 -11.11
CA LYS A 359 -14.24 -26.78 -9.71
C LYS A 359 -13.26 -26.09 -8.78
N LEU A 360 -12.01 -25.88 -9.22
CA LEU A 360 -11.01 -25.17 -8.45
C LEU A 360 -11.36 -23.69 -8.24
N LEU A 361 -11.79 -23.00 -9.30
CA LEU A 361 -12.28 -21.63 -9.19
C LEU A 361 -13.57 -21.53 -8.38
N ASN A 362 -14.50 -22.46 -8.61
CA ASN A 362 -15.75 -22.54 -7.86
C ASN A 362 -15.50 -22.81 -6.36
N SER A 363 -14.42 -23.52 -6.01
CA SER A 363 -14.03 -23.75 -4.61
C SER A 363 -13.63 -22.47 -3.86
N LEU A 364 -13.21 -21.41 -4.57
CA LEU A 364 -12.98 -20.10 -3.94
C LEU A 364 -14.26 -19.53 -3.31
N GLY A 365 -15.43 -19.86 -3.89
CA GLY A 365 -16.77 -19.57 -3.37
C GLY A 365 -17.43 -20.77 -2.68
N ASN A 366 -16.65 -21.73 -2.15
CA ASN A 366 -17.14 -22.89 -1.41
C ASN A 366 -18.15 -23.80 -2.15
N TRP A 367 -18.18 -23.77 -3.49
CA TRP A 367 -19.02 -24.67 -4.30
C TRP A 367 -18.40 -26.05 -4.52
N GLY A 368 -17.24 -26.31 -3.92
CA GLY A 368 -16.52 -27.56 -3.99
C GLY A 368 -15.36 -27.58 -3.01
N THR A 369 -14.93 -28.77 -2.62
CA THR A 369 -13.79 -28.97 -1.72
C THR A 369 -12.52 -29.15 -2.54
N VAL A 370 -11.51 -28.31 -2.28
CA VAL A 370 -10.19 -28.43 -2.88
C VAL A 370 -9.16 -28.42 -1.78
N ASN A 371 -8.24 -29.39 -1.82
CA ASN A 371 -7.10 -29.39 -0.93
C ASN A 371 -6.06 -28.38 -1.44
N TRP A 372 -6.16 -27.15 -0.95
CA TRP A 372 -5.30 -26.04 -1.40
C TRP A 372 -3.83 -26.22 -0.99
N ILE A 373 -3.54 -27.01 0.04
CA ILE A 373 -2.16 -27.36 0.42
C ILE A 373 -1.52 -28.21 -0.67
N ASN A 374 -2.21 -29.27 -1.10
CA ASN A 374 -1.73 -30.13 -2.18
C ASN A 374 -1.58 -29.31 -3.46
N TYR A 375 -2.57 -28.46 -3.78
CA TYR A 375 -2.53 -27.61 -4.97
C TYR A 375 -1.31 -26.68 -4.96
N GLU A 376 -1.08 -25.95 -3.87
CA GLU A 376 0.08 -25.04 -3.74
C GLU A 376 1.42 -25.79 -3.78
N ASN A 377 1.48 -27.00 -3.22
CA ASN A 377 2.67 -27.84 -3.34
C ASN A 377 2.94 -28.26 -4.79
N CYS A 378 1.89 -28.54 -5.58
CA CYS A 378 2.02 -28.80 -7.02
C CYS A 378 2.40 -27.55 -7.80
N ALA A 379 1.79 -26.40 -7.51
CA ALA A 379 2.14 -25.11 -8.10
C ALA A 379 3.62 -24.76 -7.84
N LYS A 380 4.10 -24.98 -6.60
CA LYS A 380 5.52 -24.84 -6.24
C LYS A 380 6.42 -25.72 -7.10
N LYS A 381 6.08 -27.00 -7.23
CA LYS A 381 6.88 -27.95 -8.04
C LYS A 381 6.92 -27.53 -9.51
N LEU A 382 5.78 -27.16 -10.08
CA LEU A 382 5.71 -26.62 -11.44
C LEU A 382 6.58 -25.37 -11.60
N PHE A 383 6.50 -24.43 -10.66
CA PHE A 383 7.31 -23.21 -10.70
C PHE A 383 8.81 -23.52 -10.73
N PHE A 384 9.29 -24.42 -9.85
CA PHE A 384 10.70 -24.81 -9.82
C PHE A 384 11.11 -25.63 -11.05
N GLU A 385 10.22 -26.43 -11.62
CA GLU A 385 10.48 -27.12 -12.88
C GLU A 385 10.70 -26.11 -14.02
N ILE A 386 9.82 -25.11 -14.14
CA ILE A 386 9.99 -24.04 -15.14
C ILE A 386 11.29 -23.29 -14.89
N ALA A 387 11.57 -22.90 -13.64
CA ALA A 387 12.79 -22.17 -13.29
C ALA A 387 14.07 -22.97 -13.54
N THR A 388 14.05 -24.30 -13.41
CA THR A 388 15.22 -25.14 -13.63
C THR A 388 15.42 -25.50 -15.10
N LYS A 389 14.35 -25.68 -15.89
CA LYS A 389 14.41 -25.91 -17.34
C LYS A 389 14.74 -24.63 -18.11
N ASN A 390 14.22 -23.49 -17.68
CA ASN A 390 14.34 -22.20 -18.36
C ASN A 390 15.09 -21.13 -17.53
N LYS A 391 16.24 -21.50 -16.94
CA LYS A 391 17.01 -20.66 -15.99
C LYS A 391 17.27 -19.23 -16.48
N LEU A 392 17.78 -19.08 -17.71
CA LEU A 392 18.13 -17.77 -18.26
C LEU A 392 16.89 -16.91 -18.49
N ALA A 393 15.78 -17.52 -18.94
CA ALA A 393 14.52 -16.81 -19.16
C ALA A 393 13.95 -16.31 -17.83
N VAL A 394 13.97 -17.15 -16.79
CA VAL A 394 13.51 -16.77 -15.44
C VAL A 394 14.42 -15.71 -14.81
N ILE A 395 15.75 -15.81 -14.93
CA ILE A 395 16.67 -14.76 -14.46
C ILE A 395 16.37 -13.43 -15.16
N ARG A 396 16.25 -13.43 -16.49
CA ARG A 396 15.89 -12.24 -17.27
C ARG A 396 14.54 -11.68 -16.84
N LEU A 397 13.55 -12.54 -16.62
CA LEU A 397 12.22 -12.16 -16.19
C LEU A 397 12.25 -11.36 -14.89
N TYR A 398 12.88 -11.90 -13.84
CA TYR A 398 12.92 -11.28 -12.51
C TYR A 398 13.89 -10.09 -12.43
N ALA A 399 15.03 -10.13 -13.14
CA ALA A 399 16.03 -9.07 -13.08
C ALA A 399 15.71 -7.87 -13.99
N ILE A 400 14.99 -8.08 -15.10
CA ILE A 400 14.78 -7.08 -16.15
C ILE A 400 13.30 -6.92 -16.48
N THR A 401 12.64 -7.98 -16.95
CA THR A 401 11.29 -7.87 -17.53
C THR A 401 10.25 -7.36 -16.54
N LYS A 402 10.18 -7.93 -15.33
CA LYS A 402 9.21 -7.51 -14.31
C LYS A 402 9.47 -6.10 -13.79
N PRO A 403 10.70 -5.71 -13.38
CA PRO A 403 10.98 -4.32 -13.00
C PRO A 403 10.61 -3.31 -14.10
N LEU A 404 10.91 -3.61 -15.37
CA LEU A 404 10.53 -2.76 -16.50
C LEU A 404 9.01 -2.72 -16.71
N SER A 405 8.32 -3.84 -16.49
CA SER A 405 6.87 -3.93 -16.58
C SER A 405 6.20 -3.08 -15.50
N SER A 406 6.69 -3.07 -14.26
CA SER A 406 6.22 -2.16 -13.22
C SER A 406 6.41 -0.68 -13.59
N LEU A 407 7.58 -0.33 -14.13
CA LEU A 407 7.78 1.02 -14.64
C LEU A 407 6.85 1.34 -15.82
N THR A 408 6.48 0.33 -16.61
CA THR A 408 5.53 0.46 -17.71
C THR A 408 4.12 0.71 -17.19
N VAL A 409 3.67 0.04 -16.13
CA VAL A 409 2.39 0.30 -15.45
C VAL A 409 2.31 1.76 -14.98
N VAL A 410 3.34 2.25 -14.28
CA VAL A 410 3.43 3.66 -13.87
C VAL A 410 3.40 4.59 -15.09
N ARG A 411 4.14 4.26 -16.16
CA ARG A 411 4.17 5.05 -17.40
C ARG A 411 2.82 5.07 -18.12
N MET A 412 2.07 3.97 -18.11
CA MET A 412 0.73 3.89 -18.67
C MET A 412 -0.24 4.77 -17.86
N ALA A 413 -0.13 4.77 -16.53
CA ALA A 413 -0.89 5.67 -15.67
C ALA A 413 -0.59 7.17 -15.94
N MET A 414 0.59 7.49 -16.49
CA MET A 414 0.98 8.85 -16.92
C MET A 414 0.52 9.23 -18.32
N ARG A 415 0.56 8.29 -19.27
CA ARG A 415 0.37 8.58 -20.70
C ARG A 415 -1.09 8.84 -21.00
N LYS A 416 -1.32 9.66 -22.03
CA LYS A 416 -2.63 9.72 -22.69
C LYS A 416 -2.91 8.35 -23.29
N THR A 417 -4.14 7.89 -23.18
CA THR A 417 -4.56 6.69 -23.90
C THR A 417 -4.77 7.01 -25.38
N SER A 418 -4.59 6.02 -26.25
CA SER A 418 -4.96 6.14 -27.67
C SER A 418 -6.47 6.16 -27.89
N ASP A 419 -7.26 5.67 -26.93
CA ASP A 419 -8.73 5.71 -26.98
C ASP A 419 -9.24 7.12 -26.62
N PRO A 420 -9.88 7.84 -27.56
CA PRO A 420 -10.34 9.22 -27.33
C PRO A 420 -11.49 9.32 -26.31
N ILE A 421 -12.35 8.30 -26.20
CA ILE A 421 -13.46 8.29 -25.24
C ILE A 421 -12.89 8.14 -23.84
N LEU A 422 -11.97 7.19 -23.66
CA LEU A 422 -11.32 6.95 -22.40
C LEU A 422 -10.46 8.15 -21.97
N GLU A 423 -9.73 8.78 -22.89
CA GLU A 423 -8.97 10.00 -22.58
C GLU A 423 -9.91 11.15 -22.15
N ARG A 424 -11.08 11.29 -22.77
CA ARG A 424 -12.10 12.27 -22.36
C ARG A 424 -12.58 12.00 -20.93
N ILE A 425 -12.83 10.74 -20.58
CA ILE A 425 -13.23 10.34 -19.22
C ILE A 425 -12.10 10.61 -18.22
N ARG A 426 -10.86 10.20 -18.55
CA ARG A 426 -9.66 10.46 -17.73
C ARG A 426 -9.45 11.95 -17.50
N SER A 427 -9.57 12.75 -18.55
CA SER A 427 -9.44 14.21 -18.47
C SER A 427 -10.56 14.82 -17.62
N LYS A 428 -11.82 14.43 -17.84
CA LYS A 428 -12.99 14.92 -17.09
C LYS A 428 -12.85 14.68 -15.58
N TYR A 429 -12.40 13.49 -15.19
CA TYR A 429 -12.28 13.12 -13.78
C TYR A 429 -10.86 13.33 -13.22
N GLY A 430 -9.90 13.78 -14.03
CA GLY A 430 -8.49 13.92 -13.63
C GLY A 430 -7.80 12.59 -13.27
N MET A 431 -8.20 11.48 -13.90
CA MET A 431 -7.65 10.14 -13.63
C MET A 431 -6.31 9.98 -14.34
N LYS A 432 -5.24 10.37 -13.64
CA LYS A 432 -3.87 10.34 -14.16
C LYS A 432 -2.87 10.31 -13.02
N TRP A 433 -1.80 9.54 -13.19
CA TRP A 433 -0.63 9.66 -12.34
C TRP A 433 0.11 10.95 -12.73
N SER A 434 -0.13 12.00 -11.96
CA SER A 434 0.46 13.32 -12.20
C SER A 434 0.99 13.91 -10.89
N PRO A 435 2.17 13.46 -10.43
CA PRO A 435 2.75 13.94 -9.18
C PRO A 435 2.99 15.45 -9.19
N PHE A 436 3.17 16.06 -10.37
CA PHE A 436 3.40 17.48 -10.55
C PHE A 436 2.25 18.20 -11.28
N ASN A 437 1.00 17.78 -11.08
CA ASN A 437 -0.13 18.62 -11.49
C ASN A 437 -0.14 19.94 -10.71
N MET A 438 -0.84 20.96 -11.22
CA MET A 438 -0.83 22.31 -10.63
C MET A 438 -1.27 22.35 -9.17
N ILE A 439 -2.24 21.52 -8.78
CA ILE A 439 -2.72 21.43 -7.39
C ILE A 439 -1.60 20.91 -6.48
N ASN A 440 -0.95 19.81 -6.89
CA ASN A 440 0.14 19.19 -6.14
C ASN A 440 1.36 20.12 -6.07
N VAL A 441 1.69 20.83 -7.16
CA VAL A 441 2.77 21.83 -7.15
C VAL A 441 2.46 22.96 -6.16
N GLY A 442 1.22 23.46 -6.13
CA GLY A 442 0.78 24.45 -5.15
C GLY A 442 1.01 23.96 -3.71
N PHE A 443 0.60 22.73 -3.41
CA PHE A 443 0.85 22.12 -2.10
C PHE A 443 2.35 21.96 -1.81
N LEU A 444 3.16 21.49 -2.76
CA LEU A 444 4.60 21.34 -2.58
C LEU A 444 5.29 22.67 -2.26
N LEU A 445 4.92 23.74 -2.95
CA LEU A 445 5.45 25.08 -2.69
C LEU A 445 5.13 25.53 -1.26
N VAL A 446 3.89 25.32 -0.80
CA VAL A 446 3.48 25.62 0.58
C VAL A 446 4.24 24.76 1.58
N ILE A 447 4.26 23.43 1.41
CA ILE A 447 4.95 22.48 2.28
C ILE A 447 6.42 22.88 2.41
N PHE A 448 7.12 23.04 1.29
CA PHE A 448 8.53 23.41 1.32
C PHE A 448 8.73 24.77 1.97
N SER A 449 7.94 25.80 1.66
CA SER A 449 8.08 27.10 2.32
C SER A 449 7.98 27.04 3.85
N LEU A 450 7.17 26.11 4.39
CA LEU A 450 6.93 25.94 5.82
C LEU A 450 7.94 25.01 6.51
N SER A 451 8.46 23.99 5.82
CA SER A 451 9.30 22.95 6.43
C SER A 451 10.72 22.83 5.84
N PHE A 452 11.12 23.71 4.92
CA PHE A 452 12.37 23.59 4.15
C PHE A 452 13.62 23.29 4.99
N GLU A 453 13.91 24.16 5.97
CA GLU A 453 15.12 24.07 6.78
C GLU A 453 15.15 22.77 7.59
N ALA A 454 13.99 22.33 8.08
CA ALA A 454 13.86 21.11 8.86
C ALA A 454 13.95 19.86 8.00
N LEU A 455 13.34 19.87 6.80
CA LEU A 455 13.51 18.81 5.80
C LEU A 455 14.98 18.66 5.40
N HIS A 456 15.64 19.78 5.15
CA HIS A 456 17.05 19.78 4.78
C HIS A 456 17.95 19.20 5.86
N ARG A 457 17.75 19.59 7.12
CA ARG A 457 18.56 19.09 8.26
C ARG A 457 18.53 17.56 8.35
N MET A 458 17.42 16.95 7.95
CA MET A 458 17.18 15.50 8.03
C MET A 458 17.28 14.78 6.68
N ARG A 459 17.72 15.47 5.62
CA ARG A 459 17.71 15.01 4.23
C ARG A 459 18.23 13.60 4.02
N LYS A 460 19.39 13.26 4.62
CA LYS A 460 20.02 11.95 4.46
C LYS A 460 19.14 10.84 5.01
N ARG A 461 18.49 11.08 6.14
CA ARG A 461 17.60 10.10 6.78
C ARG A 461 16.32 9.92 5.97
N TYR A 462 15.71 11.02 5.53
CA TYR A 462 14.49 10.97 4.72
C TYR A 462 14.72 10.30 3.37
N LEU A 463 15.86 10.58 2.73
CA LEU A 463 16.25 9.91 1.51
C LEU A 463 16.48 8.41 1.74
N GLN A 464 17.20 8.03 2.80
CA GLN A 464 17.39 6.61 3.14
C GLN A 464 16.08 5.89 3.40
N MET A 465 15.17 6.48 4.18
CA MET A 465 13.85 5.90 4.45
C MET A 465 13.06 5.71 3.16
N THR A 466 12.95 6.76 2.34
CA THR A 466 12.17 6.71 1.09
C THR A 466 12.77 5.74 0.07
N ILE A 467 14.10 5.68 -0.08
CA ILE A 467 14.76 4.73 -0.98
C ILE A 467 14.52 3.28 -0.52
N ILE A 468 14.67 2.99 0.78
CA ILE A 468 14.46 1.62 1.29
C ILE A 468 13.01 1.17 1.06
N VAL A 469 12.04 2.05 1.36
CA VAL A 469 10.62 1.75 1.13
C VAL A 469 10.32 1.65 -0.38
N LEU A 470 10.91 2.51 -1.22
CA LEU A 470 10.77 2.44 -2.68
C LEU A 470 11.30 1.12 -3.23
N ILE A 471 12.50 0.71 -2.85
CA ILE A 471 13.08 -0.58 -3.30
C ILE A 471 12.18 -1.73 -2.86
N ALA A 472 11.72 -1.73 -1.59
CA ALA A 472 10.85 -2.76 -1.08
C ALA A 472 9.48 -2.78 -1.81
N SER A 473 8.97 -1.64 -2.26
CA SER A 473 7.68 -1.56 -2.97
C SER A 473 7.67 -2.24 -4.34
N PHE A 474 8.84 -2.55 -4.93
CA PHE A 474 8.92 -3.36 -6.15
C PHE A 474 8.74 -4.86 -5.88
N ILE A 475 8.81 -5.31 -4.62
CA ILE A 475 8.79 -6.74 -4.31
C ILE A 475 7.48 -7.42 -4.70
N PRO A 476 6.29 -6.86 -4.42
CA PRO A 476 5.05 -7.50 -4.85
C PRO A 476 4.98 -7.71 -6.36
N SER A 477 5.32 -6.69 -7.16
CA SER A 477 5.25 -6.78 -8.61
C SER A 477 6.32 -7.67 -9.22
N VAL A 478 7.52 -7.69 -8.62
CA VAL A 478 8.62 -8.56 -9.05
C VAL A 478 8.38 -10.01 -8.61
N ALA A 479 7.90 -10.24 -7.40
CA ALA A 479 7.62 -11.60 -6.91
C ALA A 479 6.43 -12.23 -7.64
N PHE A 480 5.36 -11.45 -7.84
CA PHE A 480 4.12 -11.91 -8.45
C PHE A 480 4.00 -11.29 -9.85
N TYR A 481 3.01 -10.44 -10.07
CA TYR A 481 2.78 -9.79 -11.36
C TYR A 481 2.63 -8.26 -11.21
N PRO A 482 3.13 -7.49 -12.19
CA PRO A 482 2.99 -6.05 -12.23
C PRO A 482 1.57 -5.68 -12.68
N ASP A 483 0.75 -5.24 -11.73
CA ASP A 483 -0.56 -4.66 -11.98
C ASP A 483 -0.70 -3.39 -11.14
N ILE A 484 -1.47 -2.43 -11.62
CA ILE A 484 -1.67 -1.16 -10.92
C ILE A 484 -2.30 -1.34 -9.53
N LEU A 485 -3.09 -2.39 -9.31
CA LEU A 485 -3.60 -2.73 -7.99
C LEU A 485 -2.56 -3.43 -7.11
N THR A 486 -1.68 -4.26 -7.68
CA THR A 486 -0.57 -4.86 -6.92
C THR A 486 0.55 -3.85 -6.63
N GLU A 487 0.56 -2.72 -7.33
CA GLU A 487 1.54 -1.64 -7.23
C GLU A 487 1.05 -0.40 -6.48
N GLY A 488 -0.05 -0.48 -5.70
CA GLY A 488 -0.57 0.64 -4.90
C GLY A 488 0.50 1.34 -4.05
N GLY A 489 1.31 0.56 -3.33
CA GLY A 489 2.49 1.03 -2.61
C GLY A 489 3.52 1.74 -3.48
N LEU A 490 3.90 1.15 -4.63
CA LEU A 490 4.88 1.74 -5.57
C LEU A 490 4.39 3.08 -6.15
N ILE A 491 3.13 3.11 -6.58
CA ILE A 491 2.45 4.28 -7.14
C ILE A 491 2.39 5.43 -6.14
N THR A 492 2.35 5.13 -4.84
CA THR A 492 2.36 6.10 -3.74
C THR A 492 3.78 6.52 -3.34
N ILE A 493 4.73 5.60 -3.22
CA ILE A 493 6.07 5.91 -2.74
C ILE A 493 6.94 6.60 -3.80
N LEU A 494 6.66 6.38 -5.08
CA LEU A 494 7.42 7.01 -6.16
C LEU A 494 7.23 8.54 -6.19
N PRO A 495 6.01 9.12 -6.19
CA PRO A 495 5.81 10.57 -6.01
C PRO A 495 6.50 11.11 -4.77
N MET A 496 6.40 10.37 -3.65
CA MET A 496 7.01 10.76 -2.39
C MET A 496 8.54 10.88 -2.51
N THR A 497 9.18 9.90 -3.12
CA THR A 497 10.62 9.90 -3.36
C THR A 497 11.02 11.05 -4.28
N LEU A 498 10.23 11.31 -5.34
CA LEU A 498 10.43 12.46 -6.22
C LEU A 498 10.32 13.78 -5.45
N TYR A 499 9.34 13.94 -4.56
CA TYR A 499 9.17 15.14 -3.76
C TYR A 499 10.33 15.35 -2.77
N VAL A 500 10.80 14.30 -2.12
CA VAL A 500 11.99 14.37 -1.25
C VAL A 500 13.23 14.77 -2.06
N GLY A 501 13.45 14.15 -3.22
CA GLY A 501 14.55 14.51 -4.12
C GLY A 501 14.47 15.95 -4.60
N PHE A 502 13.29 16.40 -5.03
CA PHE A 502 13.04 17.76 -5.49
C PHE A 502 13.29 18.80 -4.38
N SER A 503 12.97 18.49 -3.12
CA SER A 503 13.29 19.35 -1.99
C SER A 503 14.81 19.62 -1.86
N PHE A 504 15.65 18.68 -2.29
CA PHE A 504 17.11 18.84 -2.26
C PHE A 504 17.61 19.73 -3.40
N VAL A 505 17.00 19.63 -4.57
CA VAL A 505 17.31 20.50 -5.71
C VAL A 505 17.00 21.95 -5.36
N ILE A 506 15.79 22.21 -4.83
CA ILE A 506 15.39 23.56 -4.38
C ILE A 506 16.37 24.09 -3.33
N TYR A 507 16.83 23.23 -2.41
CA TYR A 507 17.84 23.61 -1.43
C TYR A 507 19.19 23.97 -2.05
N GLY A 508 19.67 23.17 -3.01
CA GLY A 508 20.89 23.49 -3.75
C GLY A 508 20.79 24.88 -4.39
N MET A 509 19.69 25.15 -5.09
CA MET A 509 19.45 26.44 -5.76
C MET A 509 19.40 27.61 -4.76
N HIS A 510 18.64 27.46 -3.67
CA HIS A 510 18.51 28.50 -2.65
C HIS A 510 19.84 28.76 -1.92
N ARG A 511 20.64 27.72 -1.68
CA ARG A 511 21.99 27.86 -1.11
C ARG A 511 22.86 28.68 -2.06
N THR A 512 22.96 28.29 -3.33
CA THR A 512 23.76 29.02 -4.33
C THR A 512 23.33 30.48 -4.44
N ALA A 513 22.03 30.76 -4.47
CA ALA A 513 21.52 32.14 -4.51
C ALA A 513 21.97 32.98 -3.30
N ARG A 514 21.97 32.40 -2.07
CA ARG A 514 22.48 33.10 -0.88
C ARG A 514 23.99 33.34 -0.94
N TYR A 515 24.77 32.39 -1.45
CA TYR A 515 26.21 32.59 -1.62
C TYR A 515 26.49 33.70 -2.64
N THR A 516 25.78 33.73 -3.77
CA THR A 516 25.92 34.81 -4.76
C THR A 516 25.53 36.17 -4.18
N GLN A 517 24.48 36.23 -3.37
CA GLN A 517 24.09 37.47 -2.69
C GLN A 517 25.15 37.93 -1.67
N TYR A 518 25.70 37.00 -0.90
CA TYR A 518 26.76 37.28 0.07
C TYR A 518 28.05 37.75 -0.61
N ASP A 519 28.47 37.10 -1.70
CA ASP A 519 29.63 37.50 -2.50
C ASP A 519 29.46 38.91 -3.09
N ARG A 520 28.26 39.24 -3.59
CA ARG A 520 27.95 40.60 -4.07
C ARG A 520 28.02 41.65 -2.94
N LEU A 521 27.58 41.30 -1.73
CA LEU A 521 27.66 42.20 -0.58
C LEU A 521 29.11 42.40 -0.12
N LEU A 522 29.93 41.34 -0.14
CA LEU A 522 31.36 41.44 0.16
C LEU A 522 32.08 42.35 -0.84
N ARG A 523 31.91 42.12 -2.14
CA ARG A 523 32.53 42.99 -3.18
C ARG A 523 32.08 44.44 -3.08
N LYS A 524 30.81 44.68 -2.74
CA LYS A 524 30.30 46.05 -2.55
C LYS A 524 30.98 46.74 -1.36
N ASN A 525 31.24 46.02 -0.28
CA ASN A 525 31.95 46.58 0.88
C ASN A 525 33.43 46.83 0.56
N GLU A 526 34.10 45.93 -0.19
CA GLU A 526 35.47 46.15 -0.65
C GLU A 526 35.62 47.40 -1.53
N CYS A 527 34.65 47.66 -2.43
CA CYS A 527 34.64 48.91 -3.20
C CYS A 527 34.48 50.15 -2.30
N LEU A 528 33.60 50.10 -1.29
CA LEU A 528 33.37 51.23 -0.38
C LEU A 528 34.56 51.52 0.55
N ASP A 529 35.36 50.50 0.88
CA ASP A 529 36.58 50.69 1.68
C ASP A 529 37.73 51.24 0.82
N ASN A 530 37.84 50.84 -0.46
CA ASN A 530 38.81 51.41 -1.38
C ASN A 530 38.52 52.88 -1.72
N ASP A 531 37.25 53.25 -1.91
CA ASP A 531 36.87 54.66 -2.14
C ASP A 531 37.24 55.58 -0.95
N LYS A 532 37.28 55.03 0.28
CA LYS A 532 37.74 55.78 1.47
C LYS A 532 39.25 55.90 1.58
N GLN A 533 40.01 55.04 0.91
CA GLN A 533 41.47 55.06 0.93
C GLN A 533 42.04 56.02 -0.13
N ASP A 534 41.35 56.19 -1.26
CA ASP A 534 41.74 57.14 -2.32
C ASP A 534 41.28 58.60 -2.08
N ASP A 535 40.48 58.89 -1.03
CA ASP A 535 40.16 60.26 -0.61
C ASP A 535 41.32 61.00 0.10
N SER A 536 42.52 60.40 0.18
CA SER A 536 43.75 61.06 0.69
C SER A 536 44.72 61.52 -0.40
N SER A 537 44.36 61.38 -1.68
CA SER A 537 45.18 61.83 -2.83
C SER A 537 44.45 62.69 -3.86
N CYS A 538 43.19 63.06 -3.63
CA CYS A 538 42.48 64.07 -4.43
C CYS A 538 42.48 65.44 -3.75
N SER A 539 43.67 66.06 -3.69
CA SER A 539 43.79 67.52 -3.75
C SER A 539 44.70 67.87 -4.93
N VAL A 540 44.09 68.01 -6.11
CA VAL A 540 44.17 69.10 -7.12
C VAL A 540 43.28 68.68 -8.29
#